data_AF-A0A6C0HQ99-F1
#
_entry.id   AF-A0A6C0HQ99-F1
#
_cell.length_a   1.000
_cell.length_b   1.000
_cell.length_c   1.000
_cell.angle_alpha   90.00
_cell.angle_beta   90.00
_cell.angle_gamma   90.00
#
_symmetry.space_group_name_H-M   'P 1'
#
loop_
_entity.id
_entity.type
_entity.pdbx_description
1 polymer ?
#
loop_
_entity_poly.entity_id
_entity_poly.type
_entity_poly.pdbx_seq_one_letter_code
_entity_poly.pdbx_strand_id
1 'polypeptide(L)'
;MIEQTNISASDPPARNAMLIALEIIEMIPKDKIDFYNDISHLIHTDYVYKDHSSLQTPHNWIKLQHIMHRHIPAPDEEWKEKIVDVFIGKTKS
;
A
#
# COMPACT_ATOMS: atom_id res chain seq x y z
N MET A 1 -15.23 -40.74 4.72
CA MET A 1 -13.87 -40.36 4.27
C MET A 1 -13.79 -38.86 4.37
N ILE A 2 -12.94 -38.34 5.25
CA ILE A 2 -12.77 -36.90 5.47
C ILE A 2 -11.62 -36.49 4.55
N GLU A 3 -11.91 -35.71 3.51
CA GLU A 3 -10.85 -35.03 2.74
C GLU A 3 -10.30 -33.90 3.62
N GLN A 4 -9.12 -34.13 4.18
CA GLN A 4 -8.32 -33.11 4.81
C GLN A 4 -7.75 -32.22 3.71
N THR A 5 -8.39 -31.08 3.45
CA THR A 5 -7.79 -30.01 2.66
C THR A 5 -6.65 -29.43 3.48
N ASN A 6 -5.43 -29.90 3.18
CA ASN A 6 -4.19 -29.23 3.52
C ASN A 6 -4.19 -27.83 2.88
N ILE A 7 -4.66 -26.83 3.62
CA ILE A 7 -4.41 -25.44 3.26
C ILE A 7 -2.99 -25.14 3.75
N SER A 8 -2.06 -25.30 2.81
CA SER A 8 -0.67 -24.89 2.85
C SER A 8 -0.50 -23.53 3.53
N ALA A 9 0.62 -23.37 4.24
CA ALA A 9 1.06 -22.16 4.94
C ALA A 9 0.54 -20.89 4.27
N SER A 10 -0.29 -20.15 5.02
CA SER A 10 -0.98 -18.93 4.62
C SER A 10 -0.06 -18.01 3.82
N ASP A 11 -0.33 -17.88 2.52
CA ASP A 11 0.11 -16.72 1.77
C ASP A 11 -0.23 -15.48 2.61
N PRO A 12 0.71 -14.54 2.83
CA PRO A 12 0.38 -13.31 3.53
C PRO A 12 -0.86 -12.70 2.86
N PRO A 13 -1.84 -12.19 3.64
CA PRO A 13 -3.08 -11.67 3.08
C PRO A 13 -2.74 -10.74 1.93
N ALA A 14 -3.39 -10.93 0.79
CA ALA A 14 -3.16 -10.14 -0.42
C ALA A 14 -3.13 -8.66 -0.03
N ARG A 15 -1.94 -8.05 -0.06
CA ARG A 15 -1.72 -6.69 0.41
C ARG A 15 -2.65 -5.75 -0.34
N ASN A 16 -3.59 -5.13 0.38
CA ASN A 16 -4.55 -4.23 -0.23
C ASN A 16 -3.91 -2.85 -0.42
N ALA A 17 -3.62 -2.50 -1.67
CA ALA A 17 -2.98 -1.23 -2.03
C ALA A 17 -3.74 -0.01 -1.49
N MET A 18 -5.07 -0.08 -1.39
CA MET A 18 -5.89 1.01 -0.85
C MET A 18 -5.66 1.20 0.66
N LEU A 19 -5.68 0.11 1.43
CA LEU A 19 -5.45 0.19 2.88
C LEU A 19 -4.04 0.71 3.18
N ILE A 20 -3.05 0.23 2.43
CA ILE A 20 -1.67 0.69 2.56
C ILE A 20 -1.54 2.16 2.18
N ALA A 21 -2.19 2.63 1.10
CA ALA A 21 -2.18 4.04 0.74
C ALA A 21 -2.84 4.93 1.81
N LEU A 22 -3.92 4.46 2.43
CA LEU A 22 -4.59 5.15 3.54
C LEU A 22 -3.72 5.24 4.80
N GLU A 23 -2.96 4.19 5.12
CA GLU A 23 -2.01 4.24 6.24
C GLU A 23 -0.85 5.20 5.92
N ILE A 24 -0.30 5.12 4.71
CA ILE A 24 0.82 5.97 4.27
C ILE A 24 0.45 7.45 4.30
N ILE A 25 -0.74 7.85 3.82
CA ILE A 25 -1.10 9.27 3.75
C ILE A 25 -1.14 9.95 5.12
N GLU A 26 -1.47 9.19 6.19
CA GLU A 26 -1.47 9.69 7.57
C GLU A 26 -0.05 9.90 8.13
N MET A 27 0.95 9.26 7.52
CA MET A 27 2.35 9.32 7.95
C MET A 27 3.15 10.41 7.22
N ILE A 28 2.62 10.98 6.13
CA ILE A 28 3.32 11.97 5.32
C ILE A 28 3.46 13.29 6.11
N PRO A 29 4.67 13.84 6.27
CA PRO A 29 4.85 15.14 6.92
C PRO A 29 4.12 16.26 6.17
N LYS A 30 3.60 17.24 6.92
CA LYS A 30 2.76 18.33 6.36
C LYS A 30 3.46 19.19 5.30
N ASP A 31 4.78 19.25 5.32
CA ASP A 31 5.60 19.99 4.35
C ASP A 31 5.83 19.21 3.04
N LYS A 32 5.52 17.91 2.99
CA LYS A 32 5.66 17.05 1.78
C LYS A 32 4.37 17.04 0.96
N ILE A 33 3.95 18.23 0.55
CA ILE A 33 2.67 18.47 -0.14
C ILE A 33 2.55 17.65 -1.43
N ASP A 34 3.63 17.54 -2.22
CA ASP A 34 3.60 16.80 -3.49
C ASP A 34 3.39 15.29 -3.27
N PHE A 35 4.00 14.72 -2.24
CA PHE A 35 3.80 13.31 -1.90
C PHE A 35 2.38 13.06 -1.39
N TYR A 36 1.89 13.94 -0.51
CA TYR A 36 0.51 13.90 -0.03
C TYR A 36 -0.48 13.95 -1.20
N ASN A 37 -0.28 14.87 -2.14
CA ASN A 37 -1.17 15.03 -3.29
C ASN A 37 -1.16 13.80 -4.21
N ASP A 38 -0.01 13.20 -4.48
CA ASP A 38 0.08 12.00 -5.32
C ASP A 38 -0.67 10.82 -4.66
N ILE A 39 -0.51 10.59 -3.35
CA ILE A 39 -1.24 9.53 -2.63
C ILE A 39 -2.75 9.85 -2.52
N SER A 40 -3.09 11.10 -2.21
CA SER A 40 -4.50 11.55 -2.15
C SER A 40 -5.20 11.35 -3.49
N HIS A 41 -4.54 11.72 -4.59
CA HIS A 41 -5.06 11.53 -5.94
C HIS A 41 -5.29 10.05 -6.26
N LEU A 42 -4.34 9.18 -5.93
CA LEU A 42 -4.47 7.73 -6.06
C LEU A 42 -5.70 7.20 -5.30
N ILE A 43 -5.85 7.58 -4.02
CA ILE A 43 -6.98 7.13 -3.19
C ILE A 43 -8.31 7.56 -3.81
N HIS A 44 -8.48 8.86 -4.09
CA HIS A 44 -9.78 9.41 -4.49
C HIS A 44 -10.16 9.12 -5.95
N THR A 45 -9.18 8.96 -6.84
CA THR A 45 -9.43 8.77 -8.27
C THR A 45 -9.44 7.30 -8.65
N ASP A 46 -8.52 6.51 -8.08
CA ASP A 46 -8.31 5.12 -8.50
C ASP A 46 -8.94 4.09 -7.58
N TYR A 47 -9.14 4.40 -6.29
CA TYR A 47 -9.60 3.41 -5.30
C TYR A 47 -11.05 3.61 -4.82
N VAL A 48 -11.48 4.85 -4.55
CA VAL A 48 -12.79 5.13 -3.91
C VAL A 48 -14.01 4.61 -4.70
N TYR A 49 -13.95 4.57 -6.03
CA TYR A 49 -15.10 4.20 -6.87
C TYR A 49 -14.99 2.80 -7.50
N LYS A 50 -14.11 1.93 -6.98
CA LYS A 50 -13.90 0.60 -7.55
C LYS A 50 -14.46 -0.50 -6.66
N ASP A 51 -15.01 -1.53 -7.31
CA ASP A 51 -15.45 -2.74 -6.63
C ASP A 51 -14.26 -3.48 -5.99
N HIS A 52 -14.56 -4.31 -5.00
CA HIS A 52 -13.55 -5.00 -4.18
C HIS A 52 -12.61 -5.90 -5.01
N SER A 53 -13.12 -6.50 -6.09
CA SER A 53 -12.33 -7.31 -7.03
C SER A 53 -11.36 -6.45 -7.86
N SER A 54 -11.80 -5.28 -8.32
CA SER A 54 -10.95 -4.32 -9.03
C SER A 54 -9.82 -3.77 -8.15
N LEU A 55 -10.03 -3.67 -6.85
CA LEU A 55 -9.03 -3.20 -5.88
C LEU A 55 -7.87 -4.18 -5.69
N GLN A 56 -8.12 -5.49 -5.86
CA GLN A 56 -7.10 -6.54 -5.72
C GLN A 56 -6.28 -6.77 -6.99
N THR A 57 -6.45 -5.93 -8.02
CA THR A 57 -5.68 -6.07 -9.26
C THR A 57 -4.21 -5.67 -9.06
N PRO A 58 -3.24 -6.41 -9.65
CA PRO A 58 -1.82 -6.03 -9.60
C PRO A 58 -1.54 -4.61 -10.10
N HIS A 59 -2.41 -4.09 -10.97
CA HIS A 59 -2.30 -2.74 -11.53
C HIS A 59 -2.33 -1.65 -10.45
N ASN A 60 -3.18 -1.79 -9.43
CA ASN A 60 -3.27 -0.80 -8.34
C ASN A 60 -2.01 -0.78 -7.48
N TRP A 61 -1.42 -1.95 -7.26
CA TRP A 61 -0.14 -2.07 -6.56
C TRP A 61 1.00 -1.38 -7.32
N ILE A 62 1.05 -1.53 -8.64
CA ILE A 62 2.06 -0.88 -9.50
C ILE A 62 1.94 0.65 -9.42
N LYS A 63 0.73 1.20 -9.38
CA LYS A 63 0.53 2.65 -9.22
C LYS A 63 1.10 3.16 -7.90
N LEU A 64 0.80 2.47 -6.79
CA LEU A 64 1.35 2.80 -5.49
C LEU A 64 2.89 2.67 -5.50
N GLN A 65 3.44 1.60 -6.08
CA GLN A 65 4.89 1.41 -6.26
C GLN A 65 5.55 2.60 -6.98
N HIS A 66 4.96 3.11 -8.06
CA HIS A 66 5.51 4.25 -8.78
C HIS A 66 5.55 5.52 -7.93
N ILE A 67 4.49 5.80 -7.16
CA ILE A 67 4.47 6.95 -6.26
C ILE A 67 5.53 6.79 -5.15
N MET A 68 5.61 5.60 -4.55
CA MET A 68 6.61 5.28 -3.54
C MET A 68 8.03 5.49 -4.06
N HIS A 69 8.34 4.99 -5.26
CA HIS A 69 9.68 5.13 -5.84
C HIS A 69 10.02 6.58 -6.23
N ARG A 70 9.03 7.37 -6.64
CA ARG A 70 9.21 8.79 -6.95
C ARG A 70 9.58 9.60 -5.71
N HIS A 71 8.90 9.38 -4.59
CA HIS A 71 9.03 10.20 -3.38
C HIS A 71 10.05 9.64 -2.37
N ILE A 72 10.26 8.33 -2.38
CA ILE A 72 11.19 7.60 -1.50
C ILE A 72 12.02 6.63 -2.36
N PRO A 73 12.96 7.13 -3.19
CA PRO A 73 13.88 6.27 -3.92
C PRO A 73 14.85 5.52 -2.98
N ALA A 74 15.20 6.15 -1.86
CA ALA A 74 15.92 5.57 -0.74
C ALA A 74 15.39 6.21 0.57
N PRO A 75 15.17 5.43 1.64
CA PRO A 75 14.80 5.99 2.93
C PRO A 75 16.04 6.53 3.66
N ASP A 76 16.22 7.85 3.63
CA ASP A 76 17.30 8.60 4.27
C ASP A 76 16.84 9.38 5.52
N GLU A 77 15.55 9.30 5.84
CA GLU A 77 14.90 9.97 6.96
C GLU A 77 13.97 8.98 7.70
N GLU A 78 13.84 9.12 9.02
CA GLU A 78 13.08 8.19 9.87
C GLU A 78 11.60 8.03 9.41
N TRP A 79 10.95 9.12 8.97
CA TRP A 79 9.56 9.04 8.49
C TRP A 79 9.43 8.24 7.19
N LYS A 80 10.46 8.28 6.32
CA LYS A 80 10.51 7.48 5.09
C LYS A 80 10.72 6.00 5.41
N GLU A 81 11.58 5.69 6.37
CA GLU A 81 11.78 4.31 6.85
C GLU A 81 10.47 3.71 7.36
N LYS A 82 9.72 4.45 8.20
CA LYS A 82 8.42 4.00 8.71
C LYS A 82 7.43 3.73 7.58
N ILE A 83 7.33 4.63 6.60
CA ILE A 83 6.47 4.45 5.43
C ILE A 83 6.89 3.24 4.60
N VAL A 84 8.20 3.04 4.39
CA VAL A 84 8.73 1.86 3.68
C VAL A 84 8.40 0.58 4.43
N ASP A 85 8.51 0.55 5.76
CA ASP A 85 8.20 -0.62 6.58
C ASP A 85 6.72 -1.02 6.47
N VAL A 86 5.79 -0.05 6.46
CA VAL A 86 4.36 -0.27 6.17
C VAL A 86 4.19 -0.81 4.75
N PHE A 87 4.80 -0.15 3.77
CA PHE A 87 4.68 -0.52 2.36
C PHE A 87 5.17 -1.95 2.08
N ILE A 88 6.28 -2.38 2.68
CA ILE A 88 6.82 -3.73 2.50
C ILE A 88 6.21 -4.77 3.46
N GLY A 89 5.35 -4.35 4.39
CA GLY A 89 4.63 -5.23 5.31
C GLY A 89 5.47 -5.75 6.47
N LYS A 90 6.46 -4.98 6.93
CA LYS A 90 7.21 -5.30 8.17
C LYS A 90 6.40 -4.97 9.43
N THR A 91 5.50 -4.00 9.36
CA THR A 91 4.53 -3.70 10.41
C THR A 91 3.26 -4.52 10.19
N LYS A 92 2.75 -5.15 11.25
CA LYS A 92 1.42 -5.77 11.24
C LYS A 92 0.38 -4.66 11.45
N SER A 93 -0.37 -4.33 10.42
CA SER A 93 -1.63 -3.58 10.53
C SER A 93 -2.79 -4.48 10.96
#